data_AF-A0A2W6I3I0-F1
#
_entry.id   AF-A0A2W6I3I0-F1
#
_cell.length_a   1.000
_cell.length_b   1.000
_cell.length_c   1.000
_cell.angle_alpha   90.00
_cell.angle_beta   90.00
_cell.angle_gamma   90.00
#
_symmetry.space_group_name_H-M   'P 1'
#
loop_
_entity.id
_entity.type
_entity.pdbx_description
1 polymer ?
#
loop_
_entity_poly.entity_id
_entity_poly.type
_entity_poly.pdbx_seq_one_letter_code
_entity_poly.pdbx_strand_id
1 'polypeptide(L)'
;MSTRRTLEIASNSLASALAAQAGGADRIELFDNLAEGGTTPSFASIAIARERLSIPLFVLVRPRPGDFHYDALETELMLRDIAQCRALGCDGVVIGALDVQGNIDLPLCRELMQAAGPLQVTFHRAFDAARDLPAALEQVIGLGCQRVLTSGGQASAEAGAEVLAGLVTQAEARITVMAGAGLGPANIATVARKSGCSELHASAKGLRRSAMQFQNPALRGLDPDWSQTATATVAALRQALDG
;
A
#
# COMPACT_ATOMS: atom_id res chain seq x y z
N MET A 1 26.98 9.26 -2.51
CA MET A 1 25.83 10.11 -2.09
C MET A 1 24.64 9.18 -1.97
N SER A 2 24.07 9.00 -0.76
CA SER A 2 22.88 8.16 -0.62
C SER A 2 21.72 8.84 -1.34
N THR A 3 21.14 8.19 -2.34
CA THR A 3 19.89 8.64 -2.96
C THR A 3 18.80 8.71 -1.89
N ARG A 4 18.08 9.84 -1.82
CA ARG A 4 16.96 10.02 -0.89
C ARG A 4 15.95 8.89 -1.10
N ARG A 5 15.63 8.15 -0.03
CA ARG A 5 14.64 7.07 -0.09
C ARG A 5 13.23 7.62 -0.07
N THR A 6 12.34 7.02 -0.85
CA THR A 6 10.92 7.40 -0.92
C THR A 6 10.16 6.82 0.26
N LEU A 7 9.36 7.67 0.91
CA LEU A 7 8.43 7.27 1.96
C LEU A 7 6.99 7.33 1.43
N GLU A 8 6.36 6.18 1.27
CA GLU A 8 4.94 6.04 1.01
C GLU A 8 4.18 5.84 2.33
N ILE A 9 3.08 6.57 2.50
CA ILE A 9 2.19 6.39 3.65
C ILE A 9 0.84 5.79 3.25
N ALA A 10 0.57 4.61 3.80
CA ALA A 10 -0.73 3.96 3.80
C ALA A 10 -1.73 4.81 4.60
N SER A 11 -2.74 5.35 3.92
CA SER A 11 -3.70 6.31 4.45
C SER A 11 -5.12 5.79 4.35
N ASN A 12 -5.71 5.45 5.50
CA ASN A 12 -7.06 4.86 5.61
C ASN A 12 -8.22 5.86 5.58
N SER A 13 -7.97 7.11 5.20
CA SER A 13 -8.95 8.19 5.13
C SER A 13 -8.35 9.42 4.46
N LEU A 14 -9.19 10.36 4.03
CA LEU A 14 -8.75 11.68 3.56
C LEU A 14 -7.94 12.42 4.63
N ALA A 15 -8.37 12.39 5.89
CA ALA A 15 -7.65 13.05 6.98
C ALA A 15 -6.26 12.42 7.21
N SER A 16 -6.15 11.10 7.06
CA SER A 16 -4.88 10.38 7.11
C SER A 16 -3.95 10.81 5.96
N ALA A 17 -4.47 10.90 4.74
CA ALA A 17 -3.69 11.30 3.57
C ALA A 17 -3.15 12.74 3.69
N LEU A 18 -3.98 13.68 4.17
CA LEU A 18 -3.55 15.05 4.42
C LEU A 18 -2.52 15.15 5.56
N ALA A 19 -2.72 14.37 6.62
CA ALA A 19 -1.77 14.29 7.73
C ALA A 19 -0.41 13.71 7.28
N ALA A 20 -0.43 12.75 6.36
CA ALA A 20 0.76 12.16 5.77
C ALA A 20 1.53 13.16 4.90
N GLN A 21 0.86 13.88 4.01
CA GLN A 21 1.47 14.96 3.23
C GLN A 21 2.10 16.02 4.14
N ALA A 22 1.35 16.50 5.14
CA ALA A 22 1.84 17.50 6.08
C ALA A 22 3.05 17.01 6.90
N GLY A 23 3.18 15.68 7.09
CA GLY A 23 4.30 15.07 7.78
C GLY A 23 5.52 14.81 6.91
N GLY A 24 5.46 15.09 5.61
CA GLY A 24 6.56 14.89 4.67
C GLY A 24 6.60 13.53 4.00
N ALA A 25 5.47 12.85 3.85
CA ALA A 25 5.36 11.71 2.95
C ALA A 25 5.68 12.14 1.50
N ASP A 26 6.36 11.28 0.75
CA ASP A 26 6.63 11.53 -0.67
C ASP A 26 5.51 10.98 -1.56
N ARG A 27 4.69 10.04 -1.05
CA ARG A 27 3.56 9.44 -1.77
C ARG A 27 2.49 8.90 -0.82
N ILE A 28 1.25 8.84 -1.27
CA ILE A 28 0.12 8.26 -0.55
C ILE A 28 -0.39 7.00 -1.25
N GLU A 29 -0.67 5.96 -0.47
CA GLU A 29 -1.62 4.90 -0.85
C GLU A 29 -2.93 5.17 -0.08
N LEU A 30 -4.03 5.43 -0.80
CA LEU A 30 -5.34 5.68 -0.22
C LEU A 30 -6.21 4.42 -0.26
N PHE A 31 -6.84 4.10 0.88
CA PHE A 31 -7.75 2.97 1.02
C PHE A 31 -8.75 3.19 2.18
N ASP A 32 -9.73 2.31 2.31
CA ASP A 32 -10.67 2.24 3.45
C ASP A 32 -10.51 0.91 4.21
N ASN A 33 -11.21 0.70 5.33
CA ASN A 33 -11.24 -0.59 6.06
C ASN A 33 -9.88 -1.08 6.57
N LEU A 34 -9.17 -0.24 7.31
CA LEU A 34 -7.84 -0.51 7.83
C LEU A 34 -7.70 -1.79 8.68
N ALA A 35 -8.71 -2.10 9.49
CA ALA A 35 -8.70 -3.29 10.35
C ALA A 35 -8.60 -4.59 9.54
N GLU A 36 -9.07 -4.55 8.28
CA GLU A 36 -9.19 -5.69 7.37
C GLU A 36 -8.07 -5.73 6.31
N GLY A 37 -7.01 -4.94 6.51
CA GLY A 37 -5.89 -4.84 5.57
C GLY A 37 -6.16 -3.95 4.35
N GLY A 38 -7.29 -3.24 4.31
CA GLY A 38 -7.59 -2.24 3.29
C GLY A 38 -8.52 -2.73 2.19
N THR A 39 -9.45 -1.88 1.76
CA THR A 39 -10.29 -2.06 0.56
C THR A 39 -10.31 -0.78 -0.26
N THR A 40 -10.84 -0.86 -1.48
CA THR A 40 -11.04 0.30 -2.34
C THR A 40 -11.86 1.38 -1.64
N PRO A 41 -11.37 2.64 -1.62
CA PRO A 41 -12.07 3.73 -0.97
C PRO A 41 -13.19 4.27 -1.86
N SER A 42 -14.13 5.01 -1.28
CA SER A 42 -15.21 5.63 -2.06
C SER A 42 -14.68 6.61 -3.12
N PHE A 43 -15.39 6.76 -4.23
CA PHE A 43 -15.03 7.70 -5.30
C PHE A 43 -14.95 9.15 -4.83
N ALA A 44 -15.81 9.54 -3.87
CA ALA A 44 -15.75 10.87 -3.26
C ALA A 44 -14.45 11.07 -2.47
N SER A 45 -14.00 10.04 -1.72
CA SER A 45 -12.72 10.06 -1.01
C SER A 45 -11.56 10.27 -1.99
N ILE A 46 -11.55 9.54 -3.12
CA ILE A 46 -10.51 9.65 -4.14
C ILE A 46 -10.51 11.04 -4.78
N ALA A 47 -11.67 11.55 -5.19
CA ALA A 47 -11.79 12.86 -5.85
C ALA A 47 -11.27 13.99 -4.96
N ILE A 48 -11.72 14.04 -3.69
CA ILE A 48 -11.30 15.08 -2.75
C ILE A 48 -9.81 14.90 -2.40
N ALA A 49 -9.32 13.66 -2.26
CA ALA A 49 -7.89 13.43 -2.03
C ALA A 49 -7.06 13.98 -3.20
N ARG A 50 -7.48 13.74 -4.44
CA ARG A 50 -6.78 14.28 -5.61
C ARG A 50 -6.76 15.80 -5.63
N GLU A 51 -7.88 16.45 -5.31
CA GLU A 51 -7.97 17.91 -5.24
C GLU A 51 -7.07 18.54 -4.16
N ARG A 52 -6.84 17.82 -3.05
CA ARG A 52 -6.17 18.37 -1.86
C ARG A 52 -4.71 17.95 -1.72
N LEU A 53 -4.30 16.85 -2.35
CA LEU A 53 -2.93 16.36 -2.32
C LEU A 53 -2.11 16.94 -3.47
N SER A 54 -0.91 17.43 -3.15
CA SER A 54 0.11 17.84 -4.11
C SER A 54 1.17 16.75 -4.36
N ILE A 55 1.24 15.72 -3.51
CA ILE A 55 2.10 14.55 -3.71
C ILE A 55 1.35 13.45 -4.50
N PRO A 56 2.09 12.47 -5.07
CA PRO A 56 1.48 11.38 -5.81
C PRO A 56 0.44 10.59 -4.99
N LEU A 57 -0.70 10.30 -5.61
CA LEU A 57 -1.84 9.59 -5.04
C LEU A 57 -2.03 8.26 -5.77
N PHE A 58 -1.82 7.18 -5.03
CA PHE A 58 -2.11 5.82 -5.45
C PHE A 58 -3.35 5.32 -4.70
N VAL A 59 -4.19 4.53 -5.37
CA VAL A 59 -5.43 4.01 -4.77
C VAL A 59 -5.38 2.49 -4.74
N LEU A 60 -5.69 1.91 -3.57
CA LEU A 60 -5.88 0.47 -3.45
C LEU A 60 -7.13 0.01 -4.22
N VAL A 61 -6.95 -0.96 -5.10
CA VAL A 61 -8.03 -1.65 -5.81
C VAL A 61 -8.14 -3.06 -5.26
N ARG A 62 -9.04 -3.23 -4.28
CA ARG A 62 -9.32 -4.46 -3.56
C ARG A 62 -10.79 -4.45 -3.11
N PRO A 63 -11.66 -5.28 -3.72
CA PRO A 63 -13.12 -5.15 -3.55
C PRO A 63 -13.60 -5.63 -2.17
N ARG A 64 -12.84 -6.51 -1.51
CA ARG A 64 -13.18 -7.05 -0.18
C ARG A 64 -11.95 -7.46 0.65
N PRO A 65 -12.13 -7.63 1.97
CA PRO A 65 -11.18 -8.34 2.83
C PRO A 65 -10.98 -9.82 2.46
N GLY A 66 -10.06 -10.47 3.16
CA GLY A 66 -9.76 -11.90 2.97
C GLY A 66 -8.69 -12.17 1.90
N ASP A 67 -8.87 -13.25 1.16
CA ASP A 67 -7.94 -13.70 0.13
C ASP A 67 -7.86 -12.75 -1.09
N PHE A 68 -7.07 -13.18 -2.08
CA PHE A 68 -6.83 -12.46 -3.34
C PHE A 68 -7.26 -13.28 -4.56
N HIS A 69 -8.12 -14.28 -4.36
CA HIS A 69 -8.72 -15.05 -5.44
C HIS A 69 -10.10 -14.49 -5.73
N TYR A 70 -10.24 -13.81 -6.86
CA TYR A 70 -11.44 -13.04 -7.18
C TYR A 70 -12.32 -13.75 -8.19
N ASP A 71 -13.63 -13.66 -7.99
CA ASP A 71 -14.60 -14.13 -8.97
C ASP A 71 -14.83 -13.10 -10.10
N ALA A 72 -15.71 -13.43 -11.03
CA ALA A 72 -16.01 -12.59 -12.19
C ALA A 72 -16.69 -11.26 -11.81
N LEU A 73 -17.54 -11.23 -10.78
CA LEU A 73 -18.21 -10.00 -10.34
C LEU A 73 -17.22 -9.09 -9.60
N GLU A 74 -16.34 -9.68 -8.80
CA GLU A 74 -15.26 -8.98 -8.12
C GLU A 74 -14.26 -8.39 -9.12
N THR A 75 -13.94 -9.14 -10.17
CA THR A 75 -13.14 -8.67 -11.30
C THR A 75 -13.80 -7.45 -11.97
N GLU A 76 -15.10 -7.51 -12.25
CA GLU A 76 -15.83 -6.39 -12.85
C GLU A 76 -15.79 -5.13 -11.97
N LEU A 77 -15.94 -5.28 -10.65
CA LEU A 77 -15.80 -4.17 -9.70
C LEU A 77 -14.40 -3.53 -9.80
N MET A 78 -13.35 -4.35 -9.73
CA MET A 78 -11.96 -3.88 -9.79
C MET A 78 -11.67 -3.12 -11.10
N LEU A 79 -12.15 -3.63 -12.24
CA LEU A 79 -11.96 -2.96 -13.53
C LEU A 79 -12.65 -1.59 -13.58
N ARG A 80 -13.87 -1.48 -13.03
CA ARG A 80 -14.61 -0.21 -12.95
C ARG A 80 -13.94 0.76 -11.99
N ASP A 81 -13.43 0.29 -10.86
CA ASP A 81 -12.69 1.10 -9.88
C ASP A 81 -11.40 1.66 -10.48
N ILE A 82 -10.64 0.86 -11.24
CA ILE A 82 -9.44 1.31 -11.95
C ILE A 82 -9.79 2.38 -12.98
N ALA A 83 -10.85 2.16 -13.77
CA ALA A 83 -11.31 3.14 -14.75
C ALA A 83 -11.68 4.47 -14.09
N GLN A 84 -12.31 4.42 -12.91
CA GLN A 84 -12.65 5.60 -12.14
C GLN A 84 -11.42 6.30 -11.55
N CYS A 85 -10.44 5.56 -11.03
CA CYS A 85 -9.16 6.13 -10.56
C CYS A 85 -8.47 6.92 -11.69
N ARG A 86 -8.47 6.40 -12.92
CA ARG A 86 -7.94 7.12 -14.08
C ARG A 86 -8.74 8.39 -14.39
N ALA A 87 -10.07 8.29 -14.41
CA ALA A 87 -10.94 9.45 -14.69
C ALA A 87 -10.80 10.57 -13.65
N LEU A 88 -10.53 10.20 -12.39
CA LEU A 88 -10.31 11.13 -11.29
C LEU A 88 -8.88 11.67 -11.23
N GLY A 89 -7.97 11.23 -12.10
CA GLY A 89 -6.60 11.74 -12.17
C GLY A 89 -5.66 11.22 -11.09
N CYS A 90 -5.86 9.99 -10.61
CA CYS A 90 -4.87 9.31 -9.77
C CYS A 90 -3.53 9.16 -10.50
N ASP A 91 -2.42 9.09 -9.77
CA ASP A 91 -1.09 8.84 -10.35
C ASP A 91 -0.81 7.34 -10.53
N GLY A 92 -1.50 6.52 -9.75
CA GLY A 92 -1.37 5.08 -9.80
C GLY A 92 -2.47 4.31 -9.09
N VAL A 93 -2.45 3.00 -9.27
CA VAL A 93 -3.31 2.04 -8.56
C VAL A 93 -2.44 0.96 -7.92
N VAL A 94 -2.98 0.36 -6.86
CA VAL A 94 -2.35 -0.75 -6.15
C VAL A 94 -3.26 -1.97 -6.28
N ILE A 95 -2.77 -3.05 -6.89
CA ILE A 95 -3.57 -4.25 -7.22
C ILE A 95 -2.85 -5.51 -6.73
N GLY A 96 -3.53 -6.64 -6.79
CA GLY A 96 -2.90 -7.94 -6.85
C GLY A 96 -3.91 -9.06 -6.76
N ALA A 97 -3.69 -10.13 -7.49
CA ALA A 97 -4.57 -11.29 -7.51
C ALA A 97 -3.75 -12.58 -7.54
N LEU A 98 -4.27 -13.61 -6.89
CA LEU A 98 -3.69 -14.94 -6.84
C LEU A 98 -4.68 -15.99 -7.36
N ASP A 99 -4.14 -17.04 -7.96
CA ASP A 99 -4.91 -18.26 -8.24
C ASP A 99 -5.06 -19.12 -6.98
N VAL A 100 -5.88 -20.16 -7.05
CA VAL A 100 -6.14 -21.07 -5.91
C VAL A 100 -4.92 -21.92 -5.52
N GLN A 101 -3.86 -21.92 -6.33
CA GLN A 101 -2.59 -22.57 -6.03
C GLN A 101 -1.58 -21.60 -5.37
N GLY A 102 -1.94 -20.32 -5.23
CA GLY A 102 -1.08 -19.29 -4.67
C GLY A 102 -0.03 -18.76 -5.64
N ASN A 103 -0.23 -18.88 -6.95
CA ASN A 103 0.58 -18.16 -7.95
C ASN A 103 -0.10 -16.83 -8.29
N ILE A 104 0.62 -15.92 -8.95
CA ILE A 104 0.01 -14.71 -9.50
C ILE A 104 -1.05 -15.09 -10.55
N ASP A 105 -2.27 -14.58 -10.41
CA ASP A 105 -3.31 -14.74 -11.41
C ASP A 105 -2.99 -13.87 -12.63
N LEU A 106 -2.16 -14.41 -13.53
CA LEU A 106 -1.68 -13.70 -14.72
C LEU A 106 -2.81 -13.27 -15.66
N PRO A 107 -3.84 -14.09 -15.97
CA PRO A 107 -4.99 -13.64 -16.75
C PRO A 107 -5.64 -12.39 -16.17
N LEU A 108 -6.08 -12.43 -14.92
CA LEU A 108 -6.75 -11.31 -14.27
C LEU A 108 -5.83 -10.09 -14.17
N CYS A 109 -4.58 -10.29 -13.73
CA CYS A 109 -3.64 -9.18 -13.59
C CYS A 109 -3.37 -8.49 -14.94
N ARG A 110 -3.34 -9.19 -16.08
CA ARG A 110 -3.23 -8.53 -17.40
C ARG A 110 -4.42 -7.65 -17.72
N GLU A 111 -5.64 -8.08 -17.39
CA GLU A 111 -6.85 -7.27 -17.56
C GLU A 111 -6.80 -6.01 -16.69
N LEU A 112 -6.38 -6.14 -15.43
CA LEU A 112 -6.21 -5.00 -14.51
C LEU A 112 -5.13 -4.03 -15.01
N MET A 113 -3.99 -4.54 -15.49
CA MET A 113 -2.92 -3.72 -16.08
C MET A 113 -3.41 -2.97 -17.32
N GLN A 114 -4.18 -3.63 -18.19
CA GLN A 114 -4.78 -2.99 -19.37
C GLN A 114 -5.77 -1.89 -18.95
N ALA A 115 -6.60 -2.15 -17.94
CA ALA A 115 -7.52 -1.16 -17.40
C ALA A 115 -6.80 0.04 -16.79
N ALA A 116 -5.64 -0.18 -16.13
CA ALA A 116 -4.83 0.89 -15.55
C ALA A 116 -4.28 1.85 -16.61
N GLY A 117 -3.89 1.34 -17.78
CA GLY A 117 -3.41 2.15 -18.90
C GLY A 117 -2.13 2.92 -18.53
N PRO A 118 -2.12 4.26 -18.54
CA PRO A 118 -0.92 5.05 -18.23
C PRO A 118 -0.62 5.18 -16.73
N LEU A 119 -1.53 4.72 -15.87
CA LEU A 119 -1.33 4.78 -14.42
C LEU A 119 -0.13 3.91 -14.01
N GLN A 120 0.63 4.37 -13.03
CA GLN A 120 1.60 3.49 -12.39
C GLN A 120 0.88 2.42 -11.57
N VAL A 121 1.46 1.22 -11.52
CA VAL A 121 0.91 0.07 -10.81
C VAL A 121 1.90 -0.47 -9.80
N THR A 122 1.40 -0.61 -8.56
CA THR A 122 2.06 -1.33 -7.48
C THR A 122 1.36 -2.66 -7.26
N PHE A 123 2.10 -3.77 -7.25
CA PHE A 123 1.56 -5.06 -6.81
C PHE A 123 1.62 -5.14 -5.29
N HIS A 124 0.49 -5.22 -4.60
CA HIS A 124 0.41 -5.17 -3.14
C HIS A 124 0.82 -6.49 -2.45
N ARG A 125 0.58 -6.58 -1.14
CA ARG A 125 0.95 -7.70 -0.28
C ARG A 125 0.28 -9.05 -0.57
N ALA A 126 -0.59 -9.18 -1.57
CA ALA A 126 -0.87 -10.49 -2.15
C ALA A 126 0.42 -11.21 -2.56
N PHE A 127 1.47 -10.46 -2.92
CA PHE A 127 2.80 -10.99 -3.15
C PHE A 127 3.32 -11.82 -1.98
N ASP A 128 3.15 -11.34 -0.74
CA ASP A 128 3.60 -12.07 0.47
C ASP A 128 2.86 -13.39 0.70
N ALA A 129 1.68 -13.55 0.10
CA ALA A 129 0.88 -14.78 0.15
C ALA A 129 1.15 -15.72 -1.03
N ALA A 130 2.00 -15.33 -1.99
CA ALA A 130 2.38 -16.19 -3.10
C ALA A 130 3.25 -17.36 -2.61
N ARG A 131 3.07 -18.53 -3.23
CA ARG A 131 3.74 -19.77 -2.82
C ARG A 131 5.26 -19.75 -3.03
N ASP A 132 5.74 -18.95 -3.98
CA ASP A 132 7.15 -18.84 -4.40
C ASP A 132 7.42 -17.36 -4.78
N LEU A 133 8.07 -16.62 -3.88
CA LEU A 133 8.31 -15.18 -4.07
C LEU A 133 9.29 -14.90 -5.23
N PRO A 134 10.43 -15.60 -5.39
CA PRO A 134 11.28 -15.43 -6.56
C PRO A 134 10.54 -15.61 -7.89
N ALA A 135 9.70 -16.64 -8.02
CA ALA A 135 8.92 -16.86 -9.24
C ALA A 135 7.84 -15.79 -9.44
N ALA A 136 7.14 -15.41 -8.36
CA ALA A 136 6.15 -14.35 -8.38
C ALA A 136 6.78 -13.00 -8.79
N LEU A 137 8.02 -12.72 -8.38
CA LEU A 137 8.71 -11.49 -8.74
C LEU A 137 8.91 -11.37 -10.25
N GLU A 138 9.35 -12.44 -10.92
CA GLU A 138 9.50 -12.45 -12.38
C GLU A 138 8.16 -12.30 -13.09
N GLN A 139 7.08 -12.88 -12.54
CA GLN A 139 5.72 -12.69 -13.06
C GLN A 139 5.25 -11.24 -12.95
N VAL A 140 5.47 -10.59 -11.80
CA VAL A 140 5.11 -9.19 -11.57
C VAL A 140 5.95 -8.24 -12.44
N ILE A 141 7.24 -8.54 -12.64
CA ILE A 141 8.10 -7.84 -13.61
C ILE A 141 7.54 -7.98 -15.03
N GLY A 142 7.18 -9.20 -15.43
CA GLY A 142 6.63 -9.49 -16.76
C GLY A 142 5.27 -8.84 -17.04
N LEU A 143 4.48 -8.56 -15.99
CA LEU A 143 3.26 -7.76 -16.09
C LEU A 143 3.52 -6.27 -16.35
N GLY A 144 4.73 -5.78 -16.04
CA GLY A 144 5.11 -4.37 -16.20
C GLY A 144 4.75 -3.49 -15.00
N CYS A 145 4.56 -4.06 -13.81
CA CYS A 145 4.37 -3.27 -12.59
C CYS A 145 5.63 -2.45 -12.27
N GLN A 146 5.47 -1.21 -11.79
CA GLN A 146 6.61 -0.38 -11.40
C GLN A 146 7.12 -0.74 -10.01
N ARG A 147 6.24 -1.28 -9.15
CA ARG A 147 6.54 -1.58 -7.75
C ARG A 147 5.92 -2.90 -7.30
N VAL A 148 6.56 -3.54 -6.34
CA VAL A 148 5.98 -4.63 -5.53
C VAL A 148 6.12 -4.29 -4.05
N LEU A 149 5.02 -4.30 -3.31
CA LEU A 149 4.97 -4.08 -1.86
C LEU A 149 5.02 -5.43 -1.14
N THR A 150 6.04 -5.62 -0.29
CA THR A 150 6.28 -6.91 0.36
C THR A 150 6.94 -6.75 1.72
N SER A 151 6.68 -7.70 2.61
CA SER A 151 7.41 -7.93 3.86
C SER A 151 8.43 -9.08 3.75
N GLY A 152 8.74 -9.54 2.53
CA GLY A 152 9.55 -10.73 2.28
C GLY A 152 8.83 -12.04 2.64
N GLY A 153 7.49 -12.06 2.56
CA GLY A 153 6.69 -13.22 3.01
C GLY A 153 6.72 -13.46 4.52
N GLN A 154 7.12 -12.46 5.32
CA GLN A 154 7.22 -12.55 6.78
C GLN A 154 6.20 -11.65 7.49
N ALA A 155 6.08 -11.81 8.81
CA ALA A 155 5.17 -11.01 9.63
C ALA A 155 5.48 -9.50 9.62
N SER A 156 6.74 -9.12 9.37
CA SER A 156 7.19 -7.73 9.23
C SER A 156 8.34 -7.62 8.24
N ALA A 157 8.53 -6.44 7.63
CA ALA A 157 9.69 -6.20 6.77
C ALA A 157 11.04 -6.35 7.50
N GLU A 158 11.06 -6.15 8.82
CA GLU A 158 12.25 -6.37 9.63
C GLU A 158 12.60 -7.86 9.72
N ALA A 159 11.61 -8.72 9.95
CA ALA A 159 11.79 -10.16 9.94
C ALA A 159 12.17 -10.70 8.55
N GLY A 160 11.62 -10.10 7.49
CA GLY A 160 11.91 -10.46 6.10
C GLY A 160 13.08 -9.73 5.46
N ALA A 161 13.89 -8.98 6.21
CA ALA A 161 14.91 -8.08 5.63
C ALA A 161 15.91 -8.78 4.68
N GLU A 162 16.33 -10.00 5.01
CA GLU A 162 17.24 -10.80 4.15
C GLU A 162 16.54 -11.30 2.87
N VAL A 163 15.27 -11.69 2.97
CA VAL A 163 14.47 -12.08 1.79
C VAL A 163 14.27 -10.88 0.87
N LEU A 164 13.97 -9.70 1.45
CA LEU A 164 13.87 -8.45 0.71
C LEU A 164 15.18 -8.11 -0.02
N ALA A 165 16.34 -8.30 0.61
CA ALA A 165 17.63 -8.10 -0.03
C ALA A 165 17.86 -9.05 -1.23
N GLY A 166 17.45 -10.31 -1.08
CA GLY A 166 17.43 -11.28 -2.18
C GLY A 166 16.55 -10.84 -3.34
N LEU A 167 15.33 -10.39 -3.05
CA LEU A 167 14.37 -9.89 -4.05
C LEU A 167 14.87 -8.60 -4.73
N VAL A 168 15.49 -7.67 -4.00
CA VAL A 168 16.11 -6.47 -4.57
C VAL A 168 17.23 -6.84 -5.54
N THR A 169 18.07 -7.80 -5.16
CA THR A 169 19.16 -8.31 -6.01
C THR A 169 18.60 -8.96 -7.28
N GLN A 170 17.60 -9.83 -7.14
CA GLN A 170 16.95 -10.49 -8.26
C GLN A 170 16.24 -9.48 -9.17
N ALA A 171 15.57 -8.47 -8.63
CA ALA A 171 14.84 -7.47 -9.40
C ALA A 171 15.74 -6.72 -10.38
N GLU A 172 17.03 -6.54 -10.06
CA GLU A 172 18.03 -5.91 -10.94
C GLU A 172 17.53 -4.57 -11.54
N ALA A 173 16.89 -3.74 -10.71
CA ALA A 173 16.27 -2.47 -11.08
C ALA A 173 15.16 -2.54 -12.16
N ARG A 174 14.71 -3.72 -12.58
CA ARG A 174 13.57 -3.92 -13.51
C ARG A 174 12.23 -3.56 -12.87
N ILE A 175 12.16 -3.67 -11.54
CA ILE A 175 11.04 -3.25 -10.70
C ILE A 175 11.58 -2.72 -9.37
N THR A 176 10.89 -1.78 -8.76
CA THR A 176 11.20 -1.38 -7.38
C THR A 176 10.57 -2.37 -6.39
N VAL A 177 11.40 -2.98 -5.54
CA VAL A 177 10.91 -3.69 -4.34
C VAL A 177 10.71 -2.68 -3.21
N MET A 178 9.47 -2.54 -2.75
CA MET A 178 9.08 -1.62 -1.68
C MET A 178 8.84 -2.41 -0.39
N ALA A 179 9.64 -2.13 0.64
CA ALA A 179 9.50 -2.81 1.93
C ALA A 179 8.31 -2.25 2.72
N GLY A 180 7.47 -3.12 3.27
CA GLY A 180 6.33 -2.73 4.10
C GLY A 180 5.94 -3.76 5.16
N ALA A 181 4.97 -3.38 6.00
CA ALA A 181 4.55 -4.07 7.23
C ALA A 181 5.48 -3.86 8.44
N GLY A 182 4.95 -3.17 9.47
CA GLY A 182 5.61 -2.98 10.76
C GLY A 182 6.71 -1.91 10.78
N LEU A 183 6.78 -1.05 9.76
CA LEU A 183 7.76 0.04 9.72
C LEU A 183 7.35 1.21 10.62
N GLY A 184 8.27 1.60 11.49
CA GLY A 184 8.18 2.72 12.43
C GLY A 184 9.48 3.52 12.50
N PRO A 185 9.50 4.68 13.17
CA PRO A 185 10.69 5.52 13.24
C PRO A 185 11.93 4.79 13.79
N ALA A 186 11.73 3.82 14.68
CA ALA A 186 12.82 3.07 15.31
C ALA A 186 13.51 2.05 14.40
N ASN A 187 12.83 1.51 13.38
CA ASN A 187 13.37 0.42 12.56
C ASN A 187 13.51 0.75 11.06
N ILE A 188 12.81 1.77 10.55
CA ILE A 188 12.72 2.03 9.10
C ILE A 188 14.08 2.22 8.43
N ALA A 189 15.00 2.95 9.05
CA ALA A 189 16.35 3.17 8.52
C ALA A 189 17.19 1.88 8.48
N THR A 190 17.08 1.06 9.53
CA THR A 190 17.77 -0.22 9.62
C THR A 190 17.24 -1.21 8.58
N VAL A 191 15.92 -1.32 8.45
CA VAL A 191 15.30 -2.18 7.42
C VAL A 191 15.69 -1.72 6.03
N ALA A 192 15.62 -0.42 5.74
CA ALA A 192 15.99 0.12 4.44
C ALA A 192 17.45 -0.15 4.06
N ARG A 193 18.37 -0.08 5.03
CA ARG A 193 19.79 -0.40 4.83
C ARG A 193 20.04 -1.89 4.64
N LYS A 194 19.42 -2.75 5.45
CA LYS A 194 19.60 -4.21 5.38
C LYS A 194 19.00 -4.80 4.12
N SER A 195 17.77 -4.40 3.77
CA SER A 195 17.06 -4.89 2.59
C SER A 195 17.57 -4.29 1.27
N GLY A 196 18.21 -3.13 1.31
CA GLY A 196 18.57 -2.39 0.10
C GLY A 196 17.38 -1.70 -0.59
N CYS A 197 16.16 -1.77 -0.04
CA CYS A 197 14.99 -1.13 -0.63
C CYS A 197 15.15 0.41 -0.66
N SER A 198 14.82 1.01 -1.80
CA SER A 198 14.84 2.46 -2.03
C SER A 198 13.49 3.12 -1.70
N GLU A 199 12.41 2.34 -1.65
CA GLU A 199 11.06 2.79 -1.31
C GLU A 199 10.54 2.02 -0.08
N LEU A 200 9.93 2.74 0.86
CA LEU A 200 9.42 2.19 2.12
C LEU A 200 7.96 2.59 2.32
N HIS A 201 7.17 1.63 2.76
CA HIS A 201 5.73 1.78 2.98
C HIS A 201 5.39 1.63 4.47
N ALA A 202 4.85 2.69 5.08
CA ALA A 202 4.48 2.72 6.49
C ALA A 202 3.08 3.29 6.70
N SER A 203 2.41 2.92 7.79
CA SER A 203 1.06 3.43 8.06
C SER A 203 1.04 4.65 9.00
N ALA A 204 2.09 4.83 9.82
CA ALA A 204 2.23 5.94 10.77
C ALA A 204 0.96 6.24 11.61
N LYS A 205 0.28 5.18 12.04
CA LYS A 205 -1.02 5.24 12.72
C LYS A 205 -0.87 5.81 14.12
N GLY A 206 -1.83 6.63 14.53
CA GLY A 206 -2.08 7.02 15.91
C GLY A 206 -3.54 6.83 16.28
N LEU A 207 -3.82 6.78 17.57
CA LEU A 207 -5.18 6.77 18.10
C LEU A 207 -5.77 8.19 18.05
N ARG A 208 -6.93 8.34 17.44
CA ARG A 208 -7.75 9.55 17.54
C ARG A 208 -8.87 9.31 18.53
N ARG A 209 -8.87 10.14 19.58
CA ARG A 209 -9.93 10.13 20.59
C ARG A 209 -11.16 10.86 20.07
N SER A 210 -12.31 10.25 20.28
CA SER A 210 -13.60 10.85 19.96
C SER A 210 -13.86 12.11 20.76
N ALA A 211 -14.50 13.09 20.12
CA ALA A 211 -15.06 14.25 20.82
C ALA A 211 -16.45 13.97 21.43
N MET A 212 -17.02 12.78 21.20
CA MET A 212 -18.31 12.38 21.75
C MET A 212 -18.26 12.37 23.28
N GLN A 213 -19.10 13.19 23.90
CA GLN A 213 -19.20 13.28 25.37
C GLN A 213 -20.05 12.16 25.98
N PHE A 214 -20.96 11.58 25.19
CA PHE A 214 -21.79 10.46 25.60
C PHE A 214 -21.37 9.19 24.85
N GLN A 215 -21.27 8.08 25.59
CA GLN A 215 -21.05 6.75 25.05
C GLN A 215 -22.11 5.82 25.61
N ASN A 216 -22.78 5.06 24.74
CA ASN A 216 -23.74 4.06 25.17
C ASN A 216 -23.01 2.75 25.52
N PRO A 217 -22.87 2.39 26.80
CA PRO A 217 -22.07 1.23 27.22
C PRO A 217 -22.69 -0.12 26.80
N ALA A 218 -23.96 -0.13 26.36
CA ALA A 218 -24.61 -1.35 25.90
C ALA A 218 -24.17 -1.78 24.49
N LEU A 219 -23.62 -0.85 23.68
CA LEU A 219 -23.22 -1.13 22.30
C LEU A 219 -21.79 -1.71 22.27
N ARG A 220 -21.67 -2.99 21.93
CA ARG A 220 -20.38 -3.67 21.74
C ARG A 220 -19.94 -3.55 20.27
N GLY A 221 -18.65 -3.32 20.04
CA GLY A 221 -18.07 -3.24 18.70
C GLY A 221 -18.19 -1.87 17.99
N LEU A 222 -18.75 -0.86 18.67
CA LEU A 222 -18.78 0.53 18.19
C LEU A 222 -17.82 1.37 19.04
N ASP A 223 -16.51 1.20 18.82
CA ASP A 223 -15.50 2.03 19.48
C ASP A 223 -15.66 3.49 19.01
N PRO A 224 -15.79 4.47 19.94
CA PRO A 224 -15.90 5.87 19.57
C PRO A 224 -14.59 6.44 18.99
N ASP A 225 -13.46 5.82 19.33
CA ASP A 225 -12.14 6.20 18.86
C ASP A 225 -11.80 5.50 17.55
N TRP A 226 -10.90 6.10 16.77
CA TRP A 226 -10.49 5.51 15.49
C TRP A 226 -9.00 5.68 15.24
N SER A 227 -8.49 4.88 14.29
CA SER A 227 -7.11 5.00 13.85
C SER A 227 -6.99 6.00 12.69
N GLN A 228 -6.03 6.91 12.80
CA GLN A 228 -5.68 7.88 11.76
C GLN A 228 -4.17 8.07 11.71
N THR A 229 -3.63 8.39 10.55
CA THR A 229 -2.23 8.80 10.44
C THR A 229 -1.91 9.99 11.35
N ALA A 230 -0.80 9.90 12.08
CA ALA A 230 -0.28 10.95 12.93
C ALA A 230 0.86 11.70 12.22
N THR A 231 0.64 12.98 11.92
CA THR A 231 1.62 13.86 11.24
C THR A 231 3.01 13.82 11.87
N ALA A 232 3.09 13.87 13.21
CA ALA A 232 4.38 13.81 13.92
C ALA A 232 5.10 12.47 13.73
N THR A 233 4.36 11.35 13.60
CA THR A 233 4.97 10.04 13.33
C THR A 233 5.51 9.96 11.90
N VAL A 234 4.81 10.56 10.93
CA VAL A 234 5.30 10.66 9.55
C VAL A 234 6.56 11.51 9.47
N ALA A 235 6.59 12.65 10.19
CA ALA A 235 7.79 13.50 10.27
C ALA A 235 8.98 12.74 10.90
N ALA A 236 8.75 11.95 11.95
CA ALA A 236 9.78 11.12 12.56
C ALA A 236 10.29 10.01 11.63
N LEU A 237 9.41 9.38 10.83
CA LEU A 237 9.80 8.41 9.80
C LEU A 237 10.67 9.07 8.73
N ARG A 238 10.27 10.24 8.25
CA ARG A 238 11.01 11.01 7.24
C ARG A 238 12.40 11.39 7.75
N GLN A 239 12.47 11.92 8.98
CA GLN A 239 13.73 12.26 9.64
C GLN A 239 14.64 11.02 9.79
N ALA A 240 14.09 9.87 10.19
CA ALA A 240 14.86 8.64 10.34
C ALA A 240 15.43 8.13 9.00
N LEU A 241 14.73 8.37 7.88
CA LEU A 241 15.21 7.98 6.54
C LEU A 241 16.20 8.97 5.92
N ASP A 242 16.17 10.24 6.34
CA ASP A 242 17.04 11.30 5.83
C ASP A 242 18.39 11.39 6.59
N GLY A 243 18.45 10.85 7.80
CA GLY A 243 19.69 10.74 8.62
C GLY A 243 20.54 9.53 8.26
#